data_AF-A0A3B3H4I6-F1
#
_entry.id   AF-A0A3B3H4I6-F1
#
_cell.length_a   1.000
_cell.length_b   1.000
_cell.length_c   1.000
_cell.angle_alpha   90.00
_cell.angle_beta   90.00
_cell.angle_gamma   90.00
#
_symmetry.space_group_name_H-M   'P 1'
#
loop_
_entity.id
_entity.type
_entity.pdbx_description
1 polymer ?
#
loop_
_entity_poly.entity_id
_entity_poly.type
_entity_poly.pdbx_seq_one_letter_code
_entity_poly.pdbx_strand_id
1 'polypeptide(L)'
;MAETEELQQISMWFSEEGLSPDASSEAQLCFLWRSFQRTTSHLSAVSKDLEAHRSQHSAELAEVRKSLEQIRIFTEQKKELAQEIQDENDELREQLQLFMSHQDAQMSEVAKMLYNEGLTELIPSSPSEQLAYLLVERASLLGKSEDPDKLTVDGKPSNSVEAEALRVCQSNHKRAPHHLQNKWKKIFGFQKGPQSKHIISEENRPLTGQDSSLEKECCRLERDLEEGSRRLAMAHNEIRRLTDQLESAHFTQRLYEPELESAQKEVEQLRYEVEKLKKYEMVELRKAKELNDRLDLEIRTLRNRVRSLDAEKRSLQQTVASLQGELRRDENSLQDQEDTEMLEIERLEPAKCGRIFTRDKPTGPTQQLMDKEKTPVDKGNLALILAKICSKESHLQHQRHLQEKRQVSHPDKSVMIQEDTTSKTENKEVQTDLCQENAQSKVCPNCQVECETLKKEICETLQCLDKQRSKYHTAREKHKERLRLAKQVFDDETKWRDERIKSLEHDLSLCSHSLAKEREFVLCISLQNEKLLVEKRELLEELTEEEHKKNTKLTAALSKSRVDFLEMENKEMGHRIAHPSNHLERSLQTSQPLHPTEEPRKTSQQIPASLPEFALRVMPSEV
;
A
#
# COMPACT_ATOMS: atom_id res chain seq x y z
N MET A 1 -60.22 56.64 10.60
CA MET A 1 -59.61 55.46 11.25
C MET A 1 -58.42 55.02 10.42
N ALA A 2 -58.54 54.03 9.52
CA ALA A 2 -57.40 53.54 8.73
C ALA A 2 -56.62 54.65 7.98
N GLU A 3 -57.27 55.41 7.09
CA GLU A 3 -56.60 56.48 6.31
C GLU A 3 -55.92 57.54 7.20
N THR A 4 -56.51 57.85 8.36
CA THR A 4 -55.94 58.80 9.33
C THR A 4 -54.75 58.23 10.10
N GLU A 5 -54.69 56.91 10.30
CA GLU A 5 -53.55 56.22 10.91
C GLU A 5 -52.41 56.05 9.88
N GLU A 6 -52.73 55.73 8.63
CA GLU A 6 -51.76 55.68 7.51
C GLU A 6 -51.10 57.05 7.26
N LEU A 7 -51.88 58.13 7.22
CA LEU A 7 -51.35 59.49 7.10
C LEU A 7 -50.48 59.91 8.30
N GLN A 8 -50.79 59.44 9.51
CA GLN A 8 -49.94 59.65 10.68
C GLN A 8 -48.63 58.87 10.58
N GLN A 9 -48.65 57.61 10.11
CA GLN A 9 -47.44 56.81 9.88
C GLN A 9 -46.54 57.43 8.79
N ILE A 10 -47.12 57.92 7.69
CA ILE A 10 -46.38 58.61 6.63
C ILE A 10 -45.73 59.90 7.15
N SER A 11 -46.47 60.69 7.95
CA SER A 11 -45.95 61.94 8.56
C SER A 11 -44.85 61.69 9.60
N MET A 12 -44.98 60.61 10.37
CA MET A 12 -43.94 60.14 11.30
C MET A 12 -42.68 59.70 10.53
N TRP A 13 -42.83 58.91 9.48
CA TRP A 13 -41.71 58.45 8.64
C TRP A 13 -41.00 59.62 7.92
N PHE A 14 -41.74 60.63 7.45
CA PHE A 14 -41.14 61.88 6.95
C PHE A 14 -40.31 62.61 8.00
N SER A 15 -40.75 62.59 9.26
CA SER A 15 -40.04 63.23 10.38
C SER A 15 -38.75 62.48 10.73
N GLU A 16 -38.76 61.14 10.63
CA GLU A 16 -37.57 60.28 10.82
C GLU A 16 -36.55 60.44 9.67
N GLU A 17 -37.01 60.57 8.42
CA GLU A 17 -36.17 60.83 7.24
C GLU A 17 -35.75 62.31 7.07
N GLY A 18 -36.14 63.20 7.99
CA GLY A 18 -35.66 64.58 8.06
C GLY A 18 -36.33 65.59 7.11
N LEU A 19 -37.57 65.33 6.67
CA LEU A 19 -38.39 66.33 5.98
C LEU A 19 -38.95 67.38 6.96
N SER A 20 -39.10 68.62 6.49
CA SER A 20 -39.77 69.68 7.27
C SER A 20 -41.29 69.42 7.36
N PRO A 21 -41.93 69.61 8.53
CA PRO A 21 -43.39 69.51 8.67
C PRO A 21 -44.15 70.46 7.73
N ASP A 22 -43.60 71.64 7.46
CA ASP A 22 -44.19 72.66 6.58
C ASP A 22 -43.92 72.44 5.07
N ALA A 23 -43.40 71.26 4.69
CA ALA A 23 -43.11 70.95 3.29
C ALA A 23 -44.39 70.85 2.44
N SER A 24 -44.39 71.49 1.27
CA SER A 24 -45.45 71.36 0.26
C SER A 24 -45.79 69.90 -0.04
N SER A 25 -47.07 69.60 -0.25
CA SER A 25 -47.55 68.27 -0.64
C SER A 25 -46.85 67.73 -1.89
N GLU A 26 -46.50 68.60 -2.85
CA GLU A 26 -45.73 68.21 -4.04
C GLU A 26 -44.27 67.84 -3.71
N ALA A 27 -43.66 68.50 -2.72
CA ALA A 27 -42.33 68.15 -2.23
C ALA A 27 -42.35 66.82 -1.44
N GLN A 28 -43.37 66.59 -0.62
CA GLN A 28 -43.62 65.32 0.08
C GLN A 28 -43.82 64.17 -0.92
N LEU A 29 -44.65 64.35 -1.95
CA LEU A 29 -44.88 63.36 -3.00
C LEU A 29 -43.60 63.07 -3.80
N CYS A 30 -42.82 64.11 -4.13
CA CYS A 30 -41.52 63.97 -4.78
C CYS A 30 -40.49 63.24 -3.90
N PHE A 31 -40.59 63.32 -2.57
CA PHE A 31 -39.75 62.56 -1.66
C PHE A 31 -40.15 61.09 -1.61
N LEU A 32 -41.44 60.79 -1.38
CA LEU A 32 -41.98 59.43 -1.41
C LEU A 32 -41.60 58.70 -2.69
N TRP A 33 -41.78 59.35 -3.84
CA TRP A 33 -41.47 58.74 -5.14
C TRP A 33 -39.98 58.43 -5.30
N ARG A 34 -39.08 59.36 -4.91
CA ARG A 34 -37.63 59.12 -4.95
C ARG A 34 -37.20 58.02 -3.99
N SER A 35 -37.77 57.98 -2.78
CA SER A 35 -37.44 56.96 -1.78
C SER A 35 -38.00 55.59 -2.17
N PHE A 36 -39.22 55.51 -2.72
CA PHE A 36 -39.79 54.30 -3.31
C PHE A 36 -38.95 53.78 -4.49
N GLN A 37 -38.48 54.66 -5.37
CA GLN A 37 -37.57 54.29 -6.45
C GLN A 37 -36.24 53.74 -5.89
N ARG A 38 -35.63 54.41 -4.91
CA ARG A 38 -34.39 53.94 -4.25
C ARG A 38 -34.57 52.58 -3.59
N THR A 39 -35.61 52.38 -2.78
CA THR A 39 -35.85 51.10 -2.08
C THR A 39 -36.19 49.98 -3.07
N THR A 40 -36.96 50.26 -4.12
CA THR A 40 -37.26 49.30 -5.19
C THR A 40 -36.00 48.92 -5.98
N SER A 41 -35.14 49.89 -6.34
CA SER A 41 -33.85 49.62 -7.00
C SER A 41 -32.90 48.83 -6.09
N HIS A 42 -32.81 49.18 -4.81
CA HIS A 42 -31.99 48.48 -3.83
C HIS A 42 -32.48 47.04 -3.60
N LEU A 43 -33.79 46.84 -3.43
CA LEU A 43 -34.39 45.51 -3.32
C LEU A 43 -34.19 44.68 -4.61
N SER A 44 -34.26 45.30 -5.79
CA SER A 44 -33.94 44.64 -7.05
C SER A 44 -32.47 44.22 -7.16
N ALA A 45 -31.54 45.04 -6.66
CA ALA A 45 -30.12 44.69 -6.59
C ALA A 45 -29.87 43.52 -5.63
N VAL A 46 -30.28 43.66 -4.36
CA VAL A 46 -30.12 42.61 -3.33
C VAL A 46 -30.79 41.29 -3.74
N SER A 47 -31.93 41.35 -4.44
CA SER A 47 -32.60 40.14 -4.97
C SER A 47 -31.79 39.47 -6.09
N LYS A 48 -31.15 40.24 -6.98
CA LYS A 48 -30.24 39.69 -8.00
C LYS A 48 -28.98 39.10 -7.39
N ASP A 49 -28.39 39.78 -6.39
CA ASP A 49 -27.20 39.31 -5.70
C ASP A 49 -27.49 37.99 -4.93
N LEU A 50 -28.66 37.91 -4.29
CA LEU A 50 -29.15 36.68 -3.65
C LEU A 50 -29.31 35.54 -4.66
N GLU A 51 -29.88 35.81 -5.84
CA GLU A 51 -30.09 34.79 -6.88
C GLU A 51 -28.78 34.38 -7.57
N ALA A 52 -27.81 35.29 -7.69
CA ALA A 52 -26.44 34.99 -8.12
C ALA A 52 -25.73 34.07 -7.11
N HIS A 53 -25.82 34.35 -5.81
CA HIS A 53 -25.28 33.49 -4.77
C HIS A 53 -25.98 32.12 -4.70
N ARG A 54 -27.30 32.05 -4.90
CA ARG A 54 -28.03 30.77 -5.05
C ARG A 54 -27.52 29.97 -6.26
N SER A 55 -27.33 30.64 -7.39
CA SER A 55 -26.80 30.04 -8.62
C SER A 55 -25.40 29.49 -8.40
N GLN A 56 -24.50 30.29 -7.82
CA GLN A 56 -23.14 29.89 -7.45
C GLN A 56 -23.13 28.66 -6.53
N HIS A 57 -23.87 28.71 -5.41
CA HIS A 57 -23.96 27.60 -4.46
C HIS A 57 -24.53 26.32 -5.11
N SER A 58 -25.46 26.45 -6.07
CA SER A 58 -25.98 25.28 -6.81
C SER A 58 -24.94 24.67 -7.77
N ALA A 59 -24.05 25.48 -8.34
CA ALA A 59 -22.93 25.02 -9.16
C ALA A 59 -21.83 24.37 -8.30
N GLU A 60 -21.46 24.97 -7.18
CA GLU A 60 -20.52 24.41 -6.20
C GLU A 60 -21.00 23.04 -5.69
N LEU A 61 -22.31 22.91 -5.36
CA LEU A 61 -22.91 21.62 -5.01
C LEU A 61 -22.90 20.59 -6.15
N ALA A 62 -22.97 21.02 -7.41
CA ALA A 62 -22.87 20.12 -8.56
C ALA A 62 -21.42 19.62 -8.76
N GLU A 63 -20.42 20.49 -8.55
CA GLU A 63 -19.00 20.10 -8.58
C GLU A 63 -18.64 19.17 -7.42
N VAL A 64 -19.12 19.42 -6.20
CA VAL A 64 -18.96 18.52 -5.05
C VAL A 64 -19.60 17.16 -5.31
N ARG A 65 -20.78 17.09 -5.95
CA ARG A 65 -21.38 15.80 -6.36
C ARG A 65 -20.52 15.06 -7.38
N LYS A 66 -19.93 15.76 -8.35
CA LYS A 66 -19.03 15.19 -9.35
C LYS A 66 -17.77 14.61 -8.71
N SER A 67 -17.14 15.33 -7.78
CA SER A 67 -15.93 14.83 -7.10
C SER A 67 -16.23 13.66 -6.15
N LEU A 68 -17.39 13.66 -5.48
CA LEU A 68 -17.85 12.52 -4.68
C LEU A 68 -18.07 11.25 -5.52
N GLU A 69 -18.65 11.36 -6.72
CA GLU A 69 -18.82 10.20 -7.59
C GLU A 69 -17.48 9.71 -8.18
N GLN A 70 -16.53 10.61 -8.45
CA GLN A 70 -15.15 10.22 -8.81
C GLN A 70 -14.46 9.46 -7.66
N ILE A 71 -14.56 9.96 -6.41
CA ILE A 71 -14.05 9.29 -5.22
C ILE A 71 -14.68 7.90 -5.05
N ARG A 72 -15.99 7.78 -5.31
CA ARG A 72 -16.71 6.50 -5.27
C ARG A 72 -16.18 5.51 -6.30
N ILE A 73 -15.99 5.93 -7.56
CA ILE A 73 -15.45 5.07 -8.63
C ILE A 73 -14.04 4.56 -8.26
N PHE A 74 -13.14 5.45 -7.83
CA PHE A 74 -11.80 5.05 -7.38
C PHE A 74 -11.84 4.16 -6.13
N THR A 75 -12.84 4.32 -5.26
CA THR A 75 -13.03 3.46 -4.08
C THR A 75 -13.48 2.06 -4.47
N GLU A 76 -14.31 1.92 -5.50
CA GLU A 76 -14.73 0.60 -6.00
C GLU A 76 -13.59 -0.12 -6.73
N GLN A 77 -12.90 0.57 -7.64
CA GLN A 77 -11.70 0.06 -8.33
C GLN A 77 -10.61 -0.41 -7.33
N LYS A 78 -10.46 0.29 -6.21
CA LYS A 78 -9.54 -0.11 -5.13
C LYS A 78 -9.99 -1.38 -4.42
N LYS A 79 -11.29 -1.67 -4.31
CA LYS A 79 -11.79 -2.95 -3.78
C LYS A 79 -11.58 -4.07 -4.79
N GLU A 80 -11.89 -3.83 -6.06
CA GLU A 80 -11.73 -4.80 -7.16
C GLU A 80 -10.27 -5.29 -7.20
N LEU A 81 -9.30 -4.38 -7.25
CA LEU A 81 -7.87 -4.72 -7.19
C LEU A 81 -7.45 -5.38 -5.86
N ALA A 82 -8.06 -4.99 -4.73
CA ALA A 82 -7.76 -5.62 -3.44
C ALA A 82 -8.34 -7.05 -3.32
N GLN A 83 -9.42 -7.35 -4.05
CA GLN A 83 -9.99 -8.70 -4.16
C GLN A 83 -9.14 -9.54 -5.11
N GLU A 84 -8.76 -9.02 -6.27
CA GLU A 84 -7.85 -9.68 -7.23
C GLU A 84 -6.53 -10.12 -6.55
N ILE A 85 -5.91 -9.21 -5.79
CA ILE A 85 -4.69 -9.52 -4.99
C ILE A 85 -4.97 -10.57 -3.90
N GLN A 86 -6.16 -10.60 -3.30
CA GLN A 86 -6.52 -11.61 -2.30
C GLN A 86 -6.72 -13.00 -2.94
N ASP A 87 -7.41 -13.04 -4.08
CA ASP A 87 -7.67 -14.26 -4.84
C ASP A 87 -6.35 -14.87 -5.39
N GLU A 88 -5.44 -14.04 -5.92
CA GLU A 88 -4.07 -14.46 -6.29
C GLU A 88 -3.30 -15.02 -5.08
N ASN A 89 -3.42 -14.41 -3.90
CA ASN A 89 -2.74 -14.89 -2.69
C ASN A 89 -3.28 -16.23 -2.20
N ASP A 90 -4.57 -16.51 -2.37
CA ASP A 90 -5.18 -17.78 -1.99
C ASP A 90 -4.89 -18.89 -3.02
N GLU A 91 -4.90 -18.59 -4.33
CA GLU A 91 -4.40 -19.50 -5.38
C GLU A 91 -2.93 -19.89 -5.13
N LEU A 92 -2.05 -18.92 -4.82
CA LEU A 92 -0.65 -19.20 -4.49
C LEU A 92 -0.48 -20.04 -3.20
N ARG A 93 -1.42 -19.96 -2.25
CA ARG A 93 -1.44 -20.83 -1.06
C ARG A 93 -1.87 -22.25 -1.41
N GLU A 94 -2.88 -22.42 -2.27
CA GLU A 94 -3.29 -23.74 -2.75
C GLU A 94 -2.18 -24.42 -3.57
N GLN A 95 -1.50 -23.68 -4.46
CA GLN A 95 -0.32 -24.19 -5.18
C GLN A 95 0.82 -24.60 -4.23
N LEU A 96 1.12 -23.79 -3.20
CA LEU A 96 2.11 -24.14 -2.19
C LEU A 96 1.72 -25.41 -1.41
N GLN A 97 0.46 -25.52 -1.01
CA GLN A 97 -0.07 -26.68 -0.29
C GLN A 97 -0.05 -27.95 -1.15
N LEU A 98 -0.37 -27.85 -2.44
CA LEU A 98 -0.23 -28.94 -3.40
C LEU A 98 1.23 -29.37 -3.53
N PHE A 99 2.17 -28.44 -3.70
CA PHE A 99 3.61 -28.73 -3.75
C PHE A 99 4.10 -29.44 -2.48
N MET A 100 3.73 -28.93 -1.29
CA MET A 100 4.06 -29.57 -0.01
C MET A 100 3.49 -30.99 0.07
N SER A 101 2.23 -31.21 -0.32
CA SER A 101 1.62 -32.54 -0.31
C SER A 101 2.30 -33.53 -1.27
N HIS A 102 2.82 -33.05 -2.40
CA HIS A 102 3.59 -33.84 -3.34
C HIS A 102 4.98 -34.19 -2.76
N GLN A 103 5.66 -33.23 -2.13
CA GLN A 103 6.93 -33.45 -1.46
C GLN A 103 6.79 -34.43 -0.28
N ASP A 104 5.74 -34.32 0.53
CA ASP A 104 5.44 -35.26 1.62
C ASP A 104 5.12 -36.68 1.09
N ALA A 105 4.43 -36.79 -0.04
CA ALA A 105 4.21 -38.08 -0.70
C ALA A 105 5.52 -38.73 -1.16
N GLN A 106 6.40 -37.95 -1.81
CA GLN A 106 7.74 -38.42 -2.22
C GLN A 106 8.60 -38.81 -1.01
N MET A 107 8.63 -38.00 0.05
CA MET A 107 9.35 -38.32 1.29
C MET A 107 8.77 -39.56 1.98
N SER A 108 7.45 -39.78 1.93
CA SER A 108 6.80 -41.00 2.42
C SER A 108 7.20 -42.24 1.61
N GLU A 109 7.43 -42.11 0.30
CA GLU A 109 7.93 -43.19 -0.55
C GLU A 109 9.41 -43.50 -0.27
N VAL A 110 10.26 -42.47 -0.19
CA VAL A 110 11.68 -42.62 0.21
C VAL A 110 11.80 -43.24 1.60
N ALA A 111 10.98 -42.82 2.57
CA ALA A 111 10.95 -43.42 3.90
C ALA A 111 10.57 -44.90 3.89
N LYS A 112 9.62 -45.33 3.02
CA LYS A 112 9.28 -46.75 2.84
C LYS A 112 10.43 -47.54 2.21
N MET A 113 11.13 -46.97 1.22
CA MET A 113 12.31 -47.61 0.64
C MET A 113 13.43 -47.79 1.67
N LEU A 114 13.78 -46.74 2.42
CA LEU A 114 14.76 -46.80 3.50
C LEU A 114 14.35 -47.79 4.60
N TYR A 115 13.07 -47.86 4.95
CA TYR A 115 12.54 -48.83 5.92
C TYR A 115 12.71 -50.27 5.43
N ASN A 116 12.38 -50.56 4.16
CA ASN A 116 12.48 -51.89 3.58
C ASN A 116 13.94 -52.39 3.48
N GLU A 117 14.88 -51.50 3.19
CA GLU A 117 16.33 -51.78 3.19
C GLU A 117 16.96 -51.76 4.61
N GLY A 118 16.16 -51.57 5.66
CA GLY A 118 16.63 -51.55 7.06
C GLY A 118 17.35 -50.28 7.51
N LEU A 119 17.45 -49.26 6.65
CA LEU A 119 18.09 -47.96 6.90
C LEU A 119 17.19 -47.00 7.70
N THR A 120 16.51 -47.49 8.73
CA THR A 120 15.47 -46.76 9.48
C THR A 120 16.00 -45.54 10.24
N GLU A 121 17.26 -45.57 10.69
CA GLU A 121 17.93 -44.43 11.35
C GLU A 121 18.13 -43.23 10.41
N LEU A 122 18.09 -43.43 9.09
CA LEU A 122 18.30 -42.41 8.08
C LEU A 122 16.98 -41.70 7.65
N ILE A 123 15.82 -42.27 7.99
CA ILE A 123 14.50 -41.70 7.68
C ILE A 123 14.29 -40.28 8.25
N PRO A 124 14.65 -39.97 9.52
CA PRO A 124 14.52 -38.61 10.06
C PRO A 124 15.64 -37.64 9.63
N SER A 125 16.67 -38.11 8.92
CA SER A 125 17.72 -37.25 8.37
C SER A 125 17.21 -36.41 7.20
N SER A 126 17.86 -35.28 6.93
CA SER A 126 17.48 -34.42 5.79
C SER A 126 17.72 -35.12 4.43
N PRO A 127 16.98 -34.81 3.35
CA PRO A 127 17.18 -35.47 2.05
C PRO A 127 18.61 -35.35 1.50
N SER A 128 19.32 -34.25 1.77
CA SER A 128 20.73 -34.08 1.39
C SER A 128 21.68 -34.96 2.21
N GLU A 129 21.35 -35.23 3.47
CA GLU A 129 22.08 -36.11 4.38
C GLU A 129 21.81 -37.59 4.08
N GLN A 130 20.56 -37.95 3.75
CA GLN A 130 20.18 -39.24 3.19
C GLN A 130 21.01 -39.55 1.92
N LEU A 131 21.03 -38.61 0.97
CA LEU A 131 21.84 -38.73 -0.25
C LEU A 131 23.34 -38.81 0.03
N ALA A 132 23.87 -38.01 0.97
CA ALA A 132 25.29 -38.05 1.33
C ALA A 132 25.68 -39.41 1.92
N TYR A 133 24.87 -39.99 2.81
CA TYR A 133 25.10 -41.32 3.37
C TYR A 133 25.08 -42.40 2.30
N LEU A 134 24.05 -42.41 1.43
CA LEU A 134 23.92 -43.38 0.34
C LEU A 134 25.08 -43.28 -0.68
N LEU A 135 25.59 -42.08 -0.95
CA LEU A 135 26.78 -41.88 -1.80
C LEU A 135 28.06 -42.40 -1.15
N VAL A 136 28.22 -42.21 0.17
CA VAL A 136 29.38 -42.73 0.92
C VAL A 136 29.35 -44.26 1.02
N GLU A 137 28.20 -44.88 1.27
CA GLU A 137 28.12 -46.35 1.29
C GLU A 137 28.28 -46.93 -0.12
N ARG A 138 27.70 -46.30 -1.16
CA ARG A 138 27.95 -46.71 -2.57
C ARG A 138 29.44 -46.67 -2.92
N ALA A 139 30.15 -45.60 -2.54
CA ALA A 139 31.60 -45.52 -2.73
C ALA A 139 32.36 -46.59 -1.91
N SER A 140 31.88 -46.88 -0.70
CA SER A 140 32.45 -47.91 0.17
C SER A 140 32.21 -49.33 -0.34
N LEU A 141 31.10 -49.59 -1.04
CA LEU A 141 30.80 -50.87 -1.69
C LEU A 141 31.60 -51.05 -2.98
N LEU A 142 31.71 -50.01 -3.82
CA LEU A 142 32.56 -50.03 -5.02
C LEU A 142 34.04 -50.24 -4.65
N GLY A 143 34.52 -49.61 -3.57
CA GLY A 143 35.86 -49.85 -3.01
C GLY A 143 36.06 -51.21 -2.35
N LYS A 144 35.02 -52.05 -2.24
CA LYS A 144 35.09 -53.46 -1.79
C LYS A 144 34.95 -54.46 -2.95
N SER A 145 34.74 -54.00 -4.19
CA SER A 145 34.55 -54.85 -5.38
C SER A 145 35.71 -54.82 -6.39
N GLU A 146 36.89 -54.35 -5.99
CA GLU A 146 38.14 -54.74 -6.65
C GLU A 146 38.54 -56.16 -6.18
N ASP A 147 39.12 -56.98 -7.08
CA ASP A 147 39.10 -58.44 -6.96
C ASP A 147 39.67 -59.02 -5.63
N PRO A 148 39.02 -60.05 -5.04
CA PRO A 148 39.50 -60.74 -3.84
C PRO A 148 40.71 -61.66 -4.08
N ASP A 149 41.29 -61.66 -5.29
CA ASP A 149 42.17 -62.72 -5.78
C ASP A 149 43.67 -62.45 -5.53
N LYS A 150 44.02 -62.10 -4.28
CA LYS A 150 45.41 -62.12 -3.74
C LYS A 150 45.56 -61.90 -2.22
N LEU A 151 45.06 -62.83 -1.40
CA LEU A 151 45.53 -62.98 -0.01
C LEU A 151 45.69 -64.44 0.42
N THR A 152 46.94 -64.88 0.60
CA THR A 152 47.32 -65.99 1.49
C THR A 152 48.82 -65.93 1.75
N VAL A 153 49.25 -66.20 2.99
CA VAL A 153 50.66 -66.16 3.47
C VAL A 153 51.24 -64.73 3.50
N ASP A 154 51.69 -64.16 4.63
CA ASP A 154 52.02 -64.72 5.96
C ASP A 154 51.87 -63.69 7.11
N GLY A 155 52.07 -64.14 8.36
CA GLY A 155 52.69 -63.31 9.42
C GLY A 155 51.83 -62.32 10.24
N LYS A 156 51.32 -62.79 11.39
CA LYS A 156 50.92 -61.97 12.57
C LYS A 156 52.17 -61.54 13.40
N PRO A 157 52.09 -60.81 14.55
CA PRO A 157 50.99 -60.05 15.16
C PRO A 157 51.35 -58.64 15.71
N SER A 158 50.34 -57.86 16.16
CA SER A 158 50.28 -57.04 17.41
C SER A 158 49.27 -55.89 17.25
N ASN A 159 48.54 -55.36 18.24
CA ASN A 159 48.04 -55.75 19.56
C ASN A 159 47.54 -54.43 20.20
N SER A 160 46.26 -54.34 20.60
CA SER A 160 45.75 -53.40 21.63
C SER A 160 45.85 -51.88 21.34
N VAL A 161 45.11 -50.96 22.00
CA VAL A 161 44.28 -51.02 23.22
C VAL A 161 42.91 -50.36 22.97
N GLU A 162 41.90 -50.65 23.79
CA GLU A 162 40.61 -49.94 23.82
C GLU A 162 40.74 -48.46 24.24
N ALA A 163 39.71 -47.64 23.97
CA ALA A 163 39.15 -46.71 24.96
C ALA A 163 37.86 -46.02 24.45
N GLU A 164 36.74 -46.40 25.06
CA GLU A 164 35.44 -45.71 25.05
C GLU A 164 35.57 -44.21 25.41
N ALA A 165 35.00 -43.30 24.61
CA ALA A 165 34.91 -41.87 24.96
C ALA A 165 33.65 -41.19 24.37
N LEU A 166 32.65 -41.09 25.23
CA LEU A 166 31.32 -40.51 25.00
C LEU A 166 31.29 -39.14 24.28
N ARG A 167 30.48 -39.07 23.21
CA ARG A 167 29.25 -38.25 23.11
C ARG A 167 29.21 -36.95 23.97
N VAL A 168 29.11 -35.76 23.33
CA VAL A 168 28.21 -34.60 23.66
C VAL A 168 28.72 -33.25 23.08
N CYS A 169 27.75 -32.40 22.70
CA CYS A 169 27.81 -30.95 22.42
C CYS A 169 28.48 -30.38 21.15
N GLN A 170 27.69 -29.47 20.55
CA GLN A 170 27.93 -28.65 19.37
C GLN A 170 28.80 -27.40 19.67
N SER A 171 29.22 -26.74 18.59
CA SER A 171 29.28 -25.27 18.39
C SER A 171 30.65 -24.56 18.23
N ASN A 172 30.65 -23.70 17.21
CA ASN A 172 31.36 -22.41 17.06
C ASN A 172 32.91 -22.33 17.04
N HIS A 173 33.41 -22.29 15.80
CA HIS A 173 34.41 -21.34 15.29
C HIS A 173 35.74 -21.09 16.07
N LYS A 174 36.85 -21.67 15.58
CA LYS A 174 37.88 -20.94 14.78
C LYS A 174 39.16 -21.75 14.52
N ARG A 175 39.71 -21.54 13.32
CA ARG A 175 41.11 -21.79 12.86
C ARG A 175 41.52 -23.27 12.69
N ALA A 176 42.12 -23.56 11.53
CA ALA A 176 42.72 -24.86 11.22
C ALA A 176 44.05 -25.09 11.97
N PRO A 177 44.50 -26.35 12.06
CA PRO A 177 45.80 -26.65 11.45
C PRO A 177 45.84 -27.94 10.60
N HIS A 178 46.88 -28.01 9.77
CA HIS A 178 47.18 -29.03 8.76
C HIS A 178 47.26 -30.49 9.27
N HIS A 179 46.49 -31.42 8.66
CA HIS A 179 46.95 -32.81 8.49
C HIS A 179 46.34 -33.56 7.28
N LEU A 180 46.45 -33.02 6.05
CA LEU A 180 46.05 -33.73 4.82
C LEU A 180 47.22 -34.11 3.88
N GLN A 181 48.47 -33.87 4.28
CA GLN A 181 49.65 -34.06 3.42
C GLN A 181 50.06 -35.54 3.22
N ASN A 182 49.56 -36.47 4.05
CA ASN A 182 50.05 -37.85 4.11
C ASN A 182 49.27 -38.90 3.27
N LYS A 183 48.14 -38.56 2.64
CA LYS A 183 47.46 -39.49 1.70
C LYS A 183 47.95 -39.36 0.25
N TRP A 184 48.26 -38.16 -0.22
CA TRP A 184 48.71 -37.91 -1.60
C TRP A 184 50.09 -38.51 -1.93
N LYS A 185 50.97 -38.66 -0.93
CA LYS A 185 52.32 -39.22 -1.09
C LYS A 185 52.37 -40.72 -1.45
N LYS A 186 51.23 -41.43 -1.42
CA LYS A 186 51.13 -42.85 -1.77
C LYS A 186 50.71 -43.10 -3.22
N ILE A 187 50.34 -42.05 -3.96
CA ILE A 187 49.85 -42.13 -5.36
C ILE A 187 50.99 -41.90 -6.36
N PHE A 188 51.93 -41.00 -6.05
CA PHE A 188 53.12 -40.74 -6.86
C PHE A 188 54.35 -41.46 -6.29
N GLY A 189 54.50 -42.74 -6.65
CA GLY A 189 55.65 -43.57 -6.27
C GLY A 189 56.94 -43.21 -7.01
N PHE A 190 57.61 -42.13 -6.61
CA PHE A 190 58.99 -41.88 -7.02
C PHE A 190 59.88 -43.05 -6.56
N GLN A 191 60.38 -43.85 -7.52
CA GLN A 191 61.44 -44.82 -7.24
C GLN A 191 62.69 -44.08 -6.73
N LYS A 192 63.39 -44.67 -5.77
CA LYS A 192 64.69 -44.16 -5.32
C LYS A 192 65.72 -44.44 -6.40
N GLY A 193 66.42 -43.41 -6.88
CA GLY A 193 67.55 -43.59 -7.78
C GLY A 193 68.65 -44.46 -7.15
N PRO A 194 69.38 -45.29 -7.92
CA PRO A 194 70.41 -46.18 -7.38
C PRO A 194 71.57 -45.40 -6.73
N GLN A 195 71.99 -45.81 -5.54
CA GLN A 195 73.25 -45.36 -4.94
C GLN A 195 74.42 -46.07 -5.63
N SER A 196 75.43 -45.31 -6.03
CA SER A 196 76.64 -45.85 -6.67
C SER A 196 77.60 -46.45 -5.64
N LYS A 197 78.08 -47.69 -5.87
CA LYS A 197 79.49 -48.12 -5.65
C LYS A 197 79.76 -49.60 -5.99
N HIS A 198 80.68 -49.83 -6.95
CA HIS A 198 81.35 -51.10 -7.29
C HIS A 198 80.41 -52.25 -7.74
N ILE A 199 80.84 -53.33 -8.43
CA ILE A 199 82.16 -53.91 -8.73
C ILE A 199 82.30 -54.17 -10.25
N ILE A 200 83.53 -54.22 -10.79
CA ILE A 200 83.83 -54.70 -12.15
C ILE A 200 83.91 -56.24 -12.14
N SER A 201 83.18 -56.91 -13.04
CA SER A 201 83.54 -58.23 -13.57
C SER A 201 82.99 -58.43 -14.98
N GLU A 202 83.79 -59.10 -15.81
CA GLU A 202 83.64 -59.30 -17.25
C GLU A 202 83.50 -60.81 -17.51
N GLU A 203 82.41 -61.28 -18.15
CA GLU A 203 82.44 -62.52 -18.93
C GLU A 203 81.28 -62.57 -19.97
N ASN A 204 81.52 -63.30 -21.06
CA ASN A 204 80.68 -63.36 -22.25
C ASN A 204 79.52 -64.38 -22.14
N ARG A 205 78.29 -63.97 -22.51
CA ARG A 205 77.30 -64.89 -23.12
C ARG A 205 76.24 -64.15 -23.95
N PRO A 206 76.02 -64.51 -25.23
CA PRO A 206 74.93 -63.94 -26.02
C PRO A 206 73.59 -64.58 -25.63
N LEU A 207 72.62 -63.78 -25.18
CA LEU A 207 71.26 -64.22 -24.85
C LEU A 207 70.23 -63.21 -25.36
N THR A 208 69.65 -63.50 -26.53
CA THR A 208 68.66 -62.69 -27.26
C THR A 208 67.28 -62.68 -26.59
N GLY A 209 67.20 -62.06 -25.41
CA GLY A 209 65.94 -61.87 -24.68
C GLY A 209 65.90 -60.67 -23.72
N GLN A 210 67.06 -60.13 -23.34
CA GLN A 210 67.16 -59.07 -22.32
C GLN A 210 66.62 -57.72 -22.80
N ASP A 211 66.85 -57.37 -24.07
CA ASP A 211 66.32 -56.15 -24.71
C ASP A 211 64.79 -56.09 -24.57
N SER A 212 64.12 -57.22 -24.78
CA SER A 212 62.66 -57.33 -24.70
C SER A 212 62.09 -57.07 -23.30
N SER A 213 62.91 -56.99 -22.25
CA SER A 213 62.46 -56.58 -20.91
C SER A 213 62.60 -55.07 -20.71
N LEU A 214 63.73 -54.49 -21.14
CA LEU A 214 63.99 -53.05 -21.03
C LEU A 214 63.07 -52.25 -21.98
N GLU A 215 62.83 -52.75 -23.19
CA GLU A 215 61.89 -52.18 -24.15
C GLU A 215 60.46 -52.12 -23.59
N LYS A 216 60.00 -53.19 -22.91
CA LYS A 216 58.70 -53.21 -22.22
C LYS A 216 58.63 -52.26 -21.03
N GLU A 217 59.75 -51.96 -20.38
CA GLU A 217 59.81 -50.98 -19.29
C GLU A 217 59.82 -49.54 -19.83
N CYS A 218 60.55 -49.28 -20.93
CA CYS A 218 60.50 -48.01 -21.67
C CYS A 218 59.07 -47.72 -22.14
N CYS A 219 58.41 -48.65 -22.83
CA CYS A 219 57.03 -48.47 -23.30
C CYS A 219 55.96 -48.41 -22.19
N ARG A 220 56.34 -48.65 -20.92
CA ARG A 220 55.50 -48.31 -19.76
C ARG A 220 55.77 -46.89 -19.28
N LEU A 221 57.04 -46.52 -19.10
CA LEU A 221 57.45 -45.18 -18.68
C LEU A 221 57.03 -44.09 -19.69
N GLU A 222 57.08 -44.39 -20.99
CA GLU A 222 56.56 -43.54 -22.06
C GLU A 222 55.06 -43.30 -21.91
N ARG A 223 54.27 -44.36 -21.66
CA ARG A 223 52.82 -44.26 -21.45
C ARG A 223 52.45 -43.51 -20.17
N ASP A 224 53.22 -43.72 -19.09
CA ASP A 224 53.05 -43.01 -17.83
C ASP A 224 53.43 -41.51 -17.97
N LEU A 225 54.43 -41.20 -18.81
CA LEU A 225 54.82 -39.83 -19.19
C LEU A 225 53.78 -39.15 -20.09
N GLU A 226 53.22 -39.86 -21.07
CA GLU A 226 52.12 -39.39 -21.92
C GLU A 226 50.86 -39.09 -21.09
N GLU A 227 50.49 -39.99 -20.18
CA GLU A 227 49.35 -39.81 -19.28
C GLU A 227 49.60 -38.68 -18.26
N GLY A 228 50.83 -38.55 -17.75
CA GLY A 228 51.25 -37.40 -16.95
C GLY A 228 51.12 -36.07 -17.72
N SER A 229 51.55 -36.05 -18.98
CA SER A 229 51.46 -34.90 -19.88
C SER A 229 50.00 -34.56 -20.23
N ARG A 230 49.16 -35.58 -20.45
CA ARG A 230 47.72 -35.45 -20.67
C ARG A 230 47.01 -34.84 -19.46
N ARG A 231 47.33 -35.32 -18.25
CA ARG A 231 46.82 -34.75 -16.98
C ARG A 231 47.28 -33.31 -16.77
N LEU A 232 48.54 -32.99 -17.07
CA LEU A 232 49.06 -31.62 -16.98
C LEU A 232 48.37 -30.68 -17.97
N ALA A 233 48.14 -31.12 -19.22
CA ALA A 233 47.42 -30.34 -20.21
C ALA A 233 45.95 -30.08 -19.81
N MET A 234 45.26 -31.09 -19.25
CA MET A 234 43.91 -30.92 -18.68
C MET A 234 43.92 -29.92 -17.51
N ALA A 235 44.88 -30.03 -16.59
CA ALA A 235 45.01 -29.10 -15.47
C ALA A 235 45.29 -27.65 -15.94
N HIS A 236 46.15 -27.45 -16.94
CA HIS A 236 46.40 -26.11 -17.52
C HIS A 236 45.17 -25.52 -18.22
N ASN A 237 44.37 -26.36 -18.89
CA ASN A 237 43.11 -25.92 -19.50
C ASN A 237 42.05 -25.57 -18.45
N GLU A 238 41.95 -26.34 -17.37
CA GLU A 238 41.03 -26.07 -16.25
C GLU A 238 41.44 -24.81 -15.47
N ILE A 239 42.73 -24.60 -15.22
CA ILE A 239 43.25 -23.35 -14.62
C ILE A 239 42.85 -22.15 -15.49
N ARG A 240 43.03 -22.22 -16.82
CA ARG A 240 42.60 -21.16 -17.74
C ARG A 240 41.10 -20.92 -17.65
N ARG A 241 40.28 -21.97 -17.78
CA ARG A 241 38.81 -21.91 -17.70
C ARG A 241 38.31 -21.26 -16.39
N LEU A 242 38.98 -21.55 -15.26
CA LEU A 242 38.68 -20.95 -13.96
C LEU A 242 39.16 -19.48 -13.86
N THR A 243 40.28 -19.13 -14.49
CA THR A 243 40.74 -17.73 -14.62
C THR A 243 39.76 -16.92 -15.46
N ASP A 244 39.37 -17.41 -16.64
CA ASP A 244 38.42 -16.77 -17.54
C ASP A 244 37.06 -16.52 -16.82
N GLN A 245 36.60 -17.47 -15.99
CA GLN A 245 35.40 -17.32 -15.18
C GLN A 245 35.55 -16.33 -14.02
N LEU A 246 36.73 -16.27 -13.37
CA LEU A 246 37.01 -15.31 -12.30
C LEU A 246 37.12 -13.88 -12.85
N GLU A 247 37.75 -13.70 -14.01
CA GLU A 247 37.82 -12.41 -14.70
C GLU A 247 36.42 -11.95 -15.18
N SER A 248 35.60 -12.87 -15.69
CA SER A 248 34.19 -12.61 -16.00
C SER A 248 33.39 -12.17 -14.77
N ALA A 249 33.53 -12.86 -13.63
CA ALA A 249 32.86 -12.49 -12.38
C ALA A 249 33.33 -11.14 -11.81
N HIS A 250 34.61 -10.80 -11.94
CA HIS A 250 35.11 -9.48 -11.56
C HIS A 250 34.70 -8.37 -12.55
N PHE A 251 34.49 -8.71 -13.83
CA PHE A 251 33.96 -7.77 -14.80
C PHE A 251 32.48 -7.44 -14.51
N THR A 252 31.64 -8.46 -14.26
CA THR A 252 30.24 -8.22 -13.86
C THR A 252 30.12 -7.53 -12.52
N GLN A 253 30.99 -7.83 -11.53
CA GLN A 253 31.07 -7.04 -10.29
C GLN A 253 31.28 -5.55 -10.59
N ARG A 254 32.34 -5.20 -11.33
CA ARG A 254 32.69 -3.80 -11.67
C ARG A 254 31.64 -3.09 -12.51
N LEU A 255 30.79 -3.82 -13.23
CA LEU A 255 29.68 -3.27 -14.02
C LEU A 255 28.43 -2.92 -13.21
N TYR A 256 28.32 -3.36 -11.95
CA TYR A 256 27.16 -3.09 -11.08
C TYR A 256 27.54 -2.44 -9.74
N GLU A 257 28.84 -2.40 -9.40
CA GLU A 257 29.38 -1.74 -8.22
C GLU A 257 29.10 -0.22 -8.18
N PRO A 258 29.17 0.55 -9.30
CA PRO A 258 28.80 1.97 -9.34
C PRO A 258 27.31 2.23 -9.06
N GLU A 259 26.41 1.42 -9.62
CA GLU A 259 24.96 1.49 -9.44
C GLU A 259 24.59 1.17 -7.99
N LEU A 260 25.23 0.15 -7.41
CA LEU A 260 25.08 -0.22 -6.00
C LEU A 260 25.58 0.90 -5.07
N GLU A 261 26.73 1.51 -5.36
CA GLU A 261 27.21 2.70 -4.64
C GLU A 261 26.26 3.89 -4.75
N SER A 262 25.65 4.12 -5.92
CA SER A 262 24.69 5.20 -6.16
C SER A 262 23.42 5.00 -5.34
N ALA A 263 22.86 3.79 -5.38
CA ALA A 263 21.68 3.41 -4.59
C ALA A 263 21.94 3.50 -3.06
N GLN A 264 23.15 3.16 -2.60
CA GLN A 264 23.54 3.35 -1.20
C GLN A 264 23.52 4.83 -0.79
N LYS A 265 24.07 5.72 -1.63
CA LYS A 265 24.08 7.18 -1.38
C LYS A 265 22.67 7.78 -1.38
N GLU A 266 21.79 7.33 -2.28
CA GLU A 266 20.37 7.71 -2.26
C GLU A 266 19.68 7.24 -0.97
N VAL A 267 19.91 5.99 -0.55
CA VAL A 267 19.36 5.45 0.71
C VAL A 267 19.84 6.24 1.94
N GLU A 268 21.09 6.70 1.98
CA GLU A 268 21.58 7.59 3.05
C GLU A 268 20.90 8.97 3.01
N GLN A 269 20.73 9.57 1.83
CA GLN A 269 20.03 10.85 1.66
C GLN A 269 18.55 10.76 2.07
N LEU A 270 17.86 9.68 1.68
CA LEU A 270 16.47 9.43 2.07
C LEU A 270 16.35 9.19 3.58
N ARG A 271 17.30 8.48 4.21
CA ARG A 271 17.34 8.33 5.69
C ARG A 271 17.49 9.68 6.39
N TYR A 272 18.34 10.58 5.88
CA TYR A 272 18.49 11.93 6.43
C TYR A 272 17.19 12.74 6.31
N GLU A 273 16.54 12.72 5.15
CA GLU A 273 15.31 13.49 4.95
C GLU A 273 14.12 12.94 5.76
N VAL A 274 13.98 11.61 5.88
CA VAL A 274 12.98 10.99 6.77
C VAL A 274 13.20 11.38 8.24
N GLU A 275 14.44 11.42 8.69
CA GLU A 275 14.81 11.81 10.07
C GLU A 275 14.69 13.34 10.30
N LYS A 276 14.72 14.14 9.23
CA LYS A 276 14.39 15.57 9.23
C LYS A 276 12.87 15.78 9.30
N LEU A 277 12.09 15.09 8.46
CA LEU A 277 10.62 15.12 8.47
C LEU A 277 10.04 14.69 9.83
N LYS A 278 10.51 13.58 10.41
CA LYS A 278 10.15 13.12 11.77
C LYS A 278 10.26 14.21 12.83
N LYS A 279 11.27 15.08 12.75
CA LYS A 279 11.48 16.17 13.72
C LYS A 279 10.44 17.27 13.56
N TYR A 280 10.04 17.60 12.32
CA TYR A 280 8.94 18.54 12.05
C TYR A 280 7.58 17.96 12.47
N GLU A 281 7.28 16.72 12.09
CA GLU A 281 6.04 16.02 12.48
C GLU A 281 5.88 15.97 14.00
N MET A 282 6.95 15.61 14.73
CA MET A 282 6.92 15.57 16.20
C MET A 282 6.75 16.96 16.84
N VAL A 283 7.12 18.04 16.16
CA VAL A 283 6.86 19.42 16.61
C VAL A 283 5.40 19.82 16.36
N GLU A 284 4.84 19.55 15.19
CA GLU A 284 3.42 19.84 14.92
C GLU A 284 2.49 18.96 15.76
N LEU A 285 2.81 17.68 15.98
CA LEU A 285 2.06 16.80 16.87
C LEU A 285 2.04 17.30 18.32
N ARG A 286 3.15 17.88 18.80
CA ARG A 286 3.19 18.52 20.13
C ARG A 286 2.30 19.75 20.20
N LYS A 287 2.37 20.67 19.22
CA LYS A 287 1.47 21.84 19.14
C LYS A 287 -0.01 21.44 19.05
N ALA A 288 -0.34 20.43 18.25
CA ALA A 288 -1.70 19.92 18.11
C ALA A 288 -2.22 19.34 19.43
N LYS A 289 -1.38 18.60 20.15
CA LYS A 289 -1.70 18.10 21.50
C LYS A 289 -1.91 19.25 22.50
N GLU A 290 -0.99 20.23 22.55
CA GLU A 290 -1.10 21.40 23.45
C GLU A 290 -2.39 22.21 23.20
N LEU A 291 -2.80 22.36 21.93
CA LEU A 291 -4.08 22.97 21.56
C LEU A 291 -5.29 22.12 22.02
N ASN A 292 -5.21 20.79 21.89
CA ASN A 292 -6.28 19.90 22.33
C ASN A 292 -6.41 19.88 23.87
N ASP A 293 -5.30 19.75 24.60
CA ASP A 293 -5.25 19.81 26.07
C ASP A 293 -5.84 21.14 26.61
N ARG A 294 -5.62 22.25 25.90
CA ARG A 294 -6.25 23.55 26.16
C ARG A 294 -7.76 23.54 25.88
N LEU A 295 -8.20 23.01 24.74
CA LEU A 295 -9.62 22.94 24.39
C LEU A 295 -10.38 22.05 25.38
N ASP A 296 -9.79 20.93 25.82
CA ASP A 296 -10.37 20.08 26.87
C ASP A 296 -10.46 20.80 28.23
N LEU A 297 -9.56 21.72 28.54
CA LEU A 297 -9.68 22.58 29.73
C LEU A 297 -10.84 23.57 29.58
N GLU A 298 -11.01 24.20 28.42
CA GLU A 298 -12.10 25.12 28.11
C GLU A 298 -13.47 24.41 28.08
N ILE A 299 -13.54 23.21 27.52
CA ILE A 299 -14.73 22.34 27.57
C ILE A 299 -15.07 21.96 29.01
N ARG A 300 -14.08 21.69 29.87
CA ARG A 300 -14.31 21.42 31.31
C ARG A 300 -14.82 22.65 32.07
N THR A 301 -14.27 23.85 31.83
CA THR A 301 -14.75 25.07 32.51
C THR A 301 -16.15 25.48 32.03
N LEU A 302 -16.45 25.34 30.74
CA LEU A 302 -17.80 25.56 30.19
C LEU A 302 -18.81 24.55 30.75
N ARG A 303 -18.48 23.25 30.78
CA ARG A 303 -19.32 22.21 31.41
C ARG A 303 -19.57 22.47 32.90
N ASN A 304 -18.59 23.03 33.62
CA ASN A 304 -18.78 23.49 35.00
C ASN A 304 -19.74 24.69 35.08
N ARG A 305 -19.57 25.74 34.25
CA ARG A 305 -20.45 26.91 34.28
C ARG A 305 -21.89 26.57 33.91
N VAL A 306 -22.12 25.67 32.96
CA VAL A 306 -23.46 25.16 32.63
C VAL A 306 -24.09 24.49 33.85
N ARG A 307 -23.38 23.60 34.56
CA ARG A 307 -23.89 22.97 35.80
C ARG A 307 -24.26 24.00 36.89
N SER A 308 -23.49 25.08 37.03
CA SER A 308 -23.84 26.19 37.94
C SER A 308 -25.11 26.92 37.49
N LEU A 309 -25.21 27.26 36.21
CA LEU A 309 -26.39 27.93 35.64
C LEU A 309 -27.65 27.07 35.75
N ASP A 310 -27.55 25.75 35.59
CA ASP A 310 -28.68 24.84 35.80
C ASP A 310 -29.08 24.73 37.27
N ALA A 311 -28.15 24.91 38.22
CA ALA A 311 -28.44 24.97 39.65
C ALA A 311 -29.09 26.32 40.04
N GLU A 312 -28.56 27.43 39.53
CA GLU A 312 -29.18 28.77 39.62
C GLU A 312 -30.61 28.73 39.08
N LYS A 313 -30.82 28.16 37.89
CA LYS A 313 -32.13 27.97 37.25
C LYS A 313 -33.08 27.12 38.10
N ARG A 314 -32.64 25.96 38.61
CA ARG A 314 -33.47 25.08 39.45
C ARG A 314 -33.89 25.77 40.75
N SER A 315 -33.00 26.52 41.38
CA SER A 315 -33.32 27.33 42.57
C SER A 315 -34.38 28.40 42.27
N LEU A 316 -34.21 29.15 41.17
CA LEU A 316 -35.20 30.14 40.75
C LEU A 316 -36.56 29.50 40.44
N GLN A 317 -36.59 28.37 39.71
CA GLN A 317 -37.81 27.61 39.46
C GLN A 317 -38.51 27.16 40.74
N GLN A 318 -37.76 26.74 41.76
CA GLN A 318 -38.32 26.41 43.07
C GLN A 318 -38.94 27.64 43.77
N THR A 319 -38.25 28.79 43.77
CA THR A 319 -38.80 30.02 44.37
C THR A 319 -40.06 30.51 43.65
N VAL A 320 -40.13 30.40 42.32
CA VAL A 320 -41.34 30.72 41.54
C VAL A 320 -42.49 29.77 41.89
N ALA A 321 -42.23 28.47 42.03
CA ALA A 321 -43.25 27.50 42.45
C ALA A 321 -43.76 27.77 43.88
N SER A 322 -42.88 28.16 44.81
CA SER A 322 -43.27 28.60 46.16
C SER A 322 -44.18 29.83 46.12
N LEU A 323 -43.78 30.89 45.40
CA LEU A 323 -44.55 32.12 45.25
C LEU A 323 -45.90 31.90 44.54
N GLN A 324 -45.96 31.02 43.54
CA GLN A 324 -47.21 30.59 42.92
C GLN A 324 -48.12 29.84 43.91
N GLY A 325 -47.54 29.01 44.77
CA GLY A 325 -48.25 28.32 45.85
C GLY A 325 -48.67 29.23 47.02
N GLU A 326 -48.07 30.42 47.14
CA GLU A 326 -48.47 31.48 48.07
C GLU A 326 -49.61 32.30 47.47
N LEU A 327 -49.44 32.84 46.25
CA LEU A 327 -50.50 33.52 45.52
C LEU A 327 -51.79 32.71 45.43
N ARG A 328 -51.71 31.38 45.20
CA ARG A 328 -52.87 30.47 45.17
C ARG A 328 -53.53 30.24 46.53
N ARG A 329 -52.82 30.46 47.64
CA ARG A 329 -53.40 30.45 49.00
C ARG A 329 -54.04 31.78 49.33
N ASP A 330 -53.44 32.88 48.91
CA ASP A 330 -53.98 34.22 49.12
C ASP A 330 -55.22 34.47 48.23
N GLU A 331 -55.19 34.02 46.97
CA GLU A 331 -56.32 33.97 46.03
C GLU A 331 -57.50 33.15 46.60
N ASN A 332 -57.24 31.94 47.10
CA ASN A 332 -58.25 31.14 47.81
C ASN A 332 -58.77 31.84 49.08
N SER A 333 -57.90 32.52 49.85
CA SER A 333 -58.30 33.23 51.08
C SER A 333 -59.16 34.45 50.78
N LEU A 334 -58.94 35.13 49.65
CA LEU A 334 -59.78 36.21 49.17
C LEU A 334 -61.14 35.67 48.67
N GLN A 335 -61.17 34.54 47.96
CA GLN A 335 -62.43 33.87 47.60
C GLN A 335 -63.21 33.41 48.85
N ASP A 336 -62.53 32.82 49.85
CA ASP A 336 -63.15 32.43 51.13
C ASP A 336 -63.70 33.67 51.87
N GLN A 337 -63.08 34.85 51.73
CA GLN A 337 -63.61 36.10 52.26
C GLN A 337 -64.81 36.62 51.46
N GLU A 338 -64.75 36.65 50.12
CA GLU A 338 -65.86 37.05 49.26
C GLU A 338 -67.09 36.14 49.46
N ASP A 339 -66.90 34.83 49.57
CA ASP A 339 -67.94 33.86 49.89
C ASP A 339 -68.50 34.06 51.31
N THR A 340 -67.67 34.47 52.27
CA THR A 340 -68.12 34.82 53.63
C THR A 340 -68.94 36.12 53.66
N GLU A 341 -68.56 37.13 52.88
CA GLU A 341 -69.32 38.38 52.73
C GLU A 341 -70.63 38.15 51.95
N MET A 342 -70.63 37.25 50.95
CA MET A 342 -71.85 36.79 50.26
C MET A 342 -72.83 36.10 51.22
N LEU A 343 -72.31 35.25 52.11
CA LEU A 343 -73.07 34.62 53.21
C LEU A 343 -73.47 35.61 54.33
N GLU A 344 -72.96 36.85 54.32
CA GLU A 344 -73.49 37.93 55.15
C GLU A 344 -74.65 38.70 54.51
N ILE A 345 -74.67 38.79 53.18
CA ILE A 345 -75.74 39.42 52.41
C ILE A 345 -76.97 38.50 52.31
N GLU A 346 -76.81 37.18 52.20
CA GLU A 346 -77.93 36.22 51.99
C GLU A 346 -78.75 35.88 53.26
N ARG A 347 -78.69 36.67 54.34
CA ARG A 347 -79.43 36.42 55.59
C ARG A 347 -80.84 37.04 55.66
N LEU A 348 -81.56 37.06 54.53
CA LEU A 348 -82.96 37.49 54.43
C LEU A 348 -83.87 36.51 53.65
N GLU A 349 -83.82 35.22 54.01
CA GLU A 349 -84.89 34.20 53.86
C GLU A 349 -85.45 33.85 52.43
N PRO A 350 -85.93 32.61 52.18
CA PRO A 350 -85.41 31.32 52.65
C PRO A 350 -85.54 30.13 51.63
N ALA A 351 -84.92 28.99 51.98
CA ALA A 351 -85.36 27.61 51.64
C ALA A 351 -85.37 27.16 50.15
N LYS A 352 -84.88 25.97 49.74
CA LYS A 352 -84.86 24.65 50.42
C LYS A 352 -84.03 23.61 49.64
N CYS A 353 -83.46 22.62 50.35
CA CYS A 353 -82.99 21.29 49.86
C CYS A 353 -81.73 21.26 48.95
N GLY A 354 -80.71 20.40 49.16
CA GLY A 354 -80.40 19.52 50.30
C GLY A 354 -79.61 18.24 49.94
N ARG A 355 -78.78 17.75 50.88
CA ARG A 355 -78.01 16.46 50.88
C ARG A 355 -76.74 16.43 50.00
N ILE A 356 -75.63 15.72 50.32
CA ILE A 356 -75.23 14.91 51.51
C ILE A 356 -73.68 14.74 51.55
N PHE A 357 -73.05 14.87 52.74
CA PHE A 357 -71.82 14.18 53.25
C PHE A 357 -70.44 14.37 52.55
N THR A 358 -69.24 14.29 53.19
CA THR A 358 -68.78 14.30 54.62
C THR A 358 -67.23 14.40 54.72
N ARG A 359 -66.71 15.02 55.82
CA ARG A 359 -65.55 14.63 56.70
C ARG A 359 -64.15 14.32 56.09
N ASP A 360 -62.99 14.62 56.71
CA ASP A 360 -62.48 15.34 57.91
C ASP A 360 -61.00 15.79 57.61
N LYS A 361 -60.19 16.62 58.30
CA LYS A 361 -60.01 17.11 59.71
C LYS A 361 -59.30 16.16 60.70
N PRO A 362 -58.50 16.66 61.69
CA PRO A 362 -57.78 17.94 61.82
C PRO A 362 -56.39 17.81 61.12
N THR A 363 -55.17 18.18 61.54
CA THR A 363 -54.45 18.85 62.69
C THR A 363 -53.05 19.29 62.12
N GLY A 364 -52.18 20.16 62.65
CA GLY A 364 -52.04 20.91 63.92
C GLY A 364 -51.18 20.19 64.98
N PRO A 365 -50.42 20.86 65.88
CA PRO A 365 -50.22 22.32 66.06
C PRO A 365 -48.76 22.79 66.38
N THR A 366 -48.60 24.09 66.74
CA THR A 366 -47.72 24.62 67.83
C THR A 366 -46.33 25.27 67.57
N GLN A 367 -46.28 26.60 67.84
CA GLN A 367 -45.22 27.48 68.44
C GLN A 367 -43.91 27.95 67.71
N GLN A 368 -43.83 29.30 67.56
CA GLN A 368 -42.86 30.26 68.16
C GLN A 368 -41.46 30.62 67.57
N LEU A 369 -41.09 31.86 67.94
CA LEU A 369 -39.78 32.55 68.02
C LEU A 369 -39.27 33.35 66.80
N MET A 370 -38.32 34.24 67.07
CA MET A 370 -38.13 35.53 66.37
C MET A 370 -36.72 35.74 65.78
N ASP A 371 -36.59 36.90 65.11
CA ASP A 371 -35.41 37.72 64.88
C ASP A 371 -34.52 37.48 63.63
N LYS A 372 -34.75 38.39 62.68
CA LYS A 372 -33.75 39.20 61.96
C LYS A 372 -32.53 38.50 61.34
N GLU A 373 -32.52 38.45 60.00
CA GLU A 373 -31.45 39.16 59.26
C GLU A 373 -31.99 39.74 57.94
N LYS A 374 -31.39 40.83 57.45
CA LYS A 374 -31.66 41.41 56.13
C LYS A 374 -30.41 41.28 55.26
N THR A 375 -30.44 40.47 54.21
CA THR A 375 -29.45 40.47 53.14
C THR A 375 -30.02 41.13 51.89
N PRO A 376 -29.36 42.14 51.29
CA PRO A 376 -29.87 42.82 50.10
C PRO A 376 -29.58 42.02 48.82
N VAL A 377 -30.52 42.02 47.88
CA VAL A 377 -30.34 41.41 46.56
C VAL A 377 -29.34 42.20 45.72
N ASP A 378 -28.45 41.46 45.06
CA ASP A 378 -27.18 41.94 44.50
C ASP A 378 -27.32 42.74 43.18
N LYS A 379 -27.92 43.94 43.26
CA LYS A 379 -28.14 44.83 42.10
C LYS A 379 -26.85 45.24 41.38
N GLY A 380 -25.70 45.24 42.07
CA GLY A 380 -24.40 45.60 41.49
C GLY A 380 -23.90 44.59 40.45
N ASN A 381 -24.12 43.29 40.67
CA ASN A 381 -23.64 42.24 39.77
C ASN A 381 -24.36 42.26 38.41
N LEU A 382 -25.66 42.54 38.39
CA LEU A 382 -26.41 42.68 37.14
C LEU A 382 -25.96 43.91 36.33
N ALA A 383 -25.75 45.05 36.98
CA ALA A 383 -25.23 46.26 36.33
C ALA A 383 -23.83 46.04 35.72
N LEU A 384 -22.95 45.34 36.44
CA LEU A 384 -21.61 45.00 35.96
C LEU A 384 -21.65 44.04 34.76
N ILE A 385 -22.57 43.08 34.74
CA ILE A 385 -22.78 42.17 33.59
C ILE A 385 -23.31 42.94 32.38
N LEU A 386 -24.31 43.80 32.55
CA LEU A 386 -24.88 44.62 31.47
C LEU A 386 -23.82 45.53 30.85
N ALA A 387 -23.04 46.26 31.67
CA ALA A 387 -21.93 47.10 31.18
C ALA A 387 -20.91 46.31 30.34
N LYS A 388 -20.63 45.06 30.74
CA LYS A 388 -19.67 44.16 30.07
C LYS A 388 -20.21 43.54 28.78
N ILE A 389 -21.53 43.40 28.67
CA ILE A 389 -22.23 43.03 27.44
C ILE A 389 -22.22 44.21 26.47
N CYS A 390 -22.62 45.41 26.90
CA CYS A 390 -22.59 46.62 26.09
C CYS A 390 -21.17 46.91 25.56
N SER A 391 -20.13 46.80 26.40
CA SER A 391 -18.74 47.00 25.95
C SER A 391 -18.29 45.97 24.91
N LYS A 392 -18.81 44.73 24.96
CA LYS A 392 -18.52 43.71 23.95
C LYS A 392 -19.24 44.00 22.63
N GLU A 393 -20.51 44.39 22.67
CA GLU A 393 -21.28 44.68 21.46
C GLU A 393 -20.68 45.89 20.72
N SER A 394 -20.34 46.98 21.41
CA SER A 394 -19.63 48.12 20.80
C SER A 394 -18.30 47.73 20.16
N HIS A 395 -17.57 46.76 20.74
CA HIS A 395 -16.31 46.28 20.17
C HIS A 395 -16.53 45.40 18.92
N LEU A 396 -17.58 44.57 18.91
CA LEU A 396 -17.98 43.75 17.74
C LEU A 396 -18.56 44.61 16.60
N GLN A 397 -19.25 45.71 16.90
CA GLN A 397 -19.69 46.69 15.91
C GLN A 397 -18.49 47.45 15.31
N HIS A 398 -17.55 47.89 16.15
CA HIS A 398 -16.31 48.52 15.68
C HIS A 398 -15.47 47.55 14.81
N GLN A 399 -15.42 46.26 15.17
CA GLN A 399 -14.74 45.23 14.39
C GLN A 399 -15.41 45.00 13.03
N ARG A 400 -16.76 44.94 12.96
CA ARG A 400 -17.51 44.88 11.70
C ARG A 400 -17.21 46.09 10.81
N HIS A 401 -17.28 47.32 11.35
CA HIS A 401 -16.97 48.52 10.57
C HIS A 401 -15.53 48.54 10.05
N LEU A 402 -14.56 48.02 10.81
CA LEU A 402 -13.15 47.84 10.40
C LEU A 402 -12.91 46.70 9.39
N GLN A 403 -13.93 45.88 9.11
CA GLN A 403 -13.88 44.77 8.14
C GLN A 403 -14.58 45.19 6.84
N GLU A 404 -15.72 45.87 6.96
CA GLU A 404 -16.48 46.53 5.89
C GLU A 404 -15.65 47.63 5.17
N LYS A 405 -15.01 48.54 5.93
CA LYS A 405 -14.03 49.51 5.38
C LYS A 405 -12.82 48.87 4.70
N ARG A 406 -12.62 47.56 4.84
CA ARG A 406 -11.54 46.79 4.20
C ARG A 406 -11.95 46.11 2.90
N GLN A 407 -13.26 45.98 2.63
CA GLN A 407 -13.78 45.46 1.36
C GLN A 407 -14.07 46.60 0.36
N VAL A 408 -14.53 47.76 0.85
CA VAL A 408 -14.88 48.92 0.00
C VAL A 408 -13.66 49.64 -0.63
N SER A 409 -12.42 49.34 -0.20
CA SER A 409 -11.20 50.06 -0.66
C SER A 409 -10.45 49.40 -1.83
N HIS A 410 -11.09 48.56 -2.64
CA HIS A 410 -10.50 47.97 -3.84
C HIS A 410 -11.30 48.28 -5.11
N PRO A 411 -10.89 49.30 -5.86
CA PRO A 411 -10.85 49.29 -7.31
C PRO A 411 -9.41 49.08 -7.81
N ASP A 412 -9.26 48.43 -8.97
CA ASP A 412 -8.00 48.14 -9.65
C ASP A 412 -7.08 49.36 -9.84
N LYS A 413 -5.81 49.22 -9.45
CA LYS A 413 -4.65 49.90 -10.06
C LYS A 413 -3.38 49.04 -9.98
N SER A 414 -3.20 48.17 -10.97
CA SER A 414 -1.87 47.62 -11.29
C SER A 414 -1.05 48.69 -12.01
N VAL A 415 -0.15 49.36 -11.29
CA VAL A 415 0.86 50.27 -11.85
C VAL A 415 2.16 50.08 -11.08
N MET A 416 3.28 49.96 -11.79
CA MET A 416 4.62 49.94 -11.19
C MET A 416 4.88 51.24 -10.42
N ILE A 417 5.42 51.13 -9.20
CA ILE A 417 6.21 52.20 -8.61
C ILE A 417 7.60 51.64 -8.32
N GLN A 418 8.54 52.09 -9.13
CA GLN A 418 9.98 51.94 -8.95
C GLN A 418 10.41 52.68 -7.67
N GLU A 419 11.40 52.14 -6.96
CA GLU A 419 11.94 52.79 -5.77
C GLU A 419 12.66 54.09 -6.15
N ASP A 420 12.32 55.19 -5.48
CA ASP A 420 13.18 56.38 -5.44
C ASP A 420 13.04 57.08 -4.08
N THR A 421 14.16 57.53 -3.51
CA THR A 421 14.25 57.94 -2.09
C THR A 421 14.76 59.36 -1.91
N THR A 422 13.85 60.33 -1.77
CA THR A 422 14.20 61.75 -1.49
C THR A 422 13.22 62.40 -0.49
N SER A 423 13.73 63.35 0.30
CA SER A 423 13.04 64.43 1.04
C SER A 423 11.60 64.19 1.57
N LYS A 424 11.30 64.21 2.87
CA LYS A 424 12.06 64.64 4.07
C LYS A 424 12.36 66.15 4.23
N THR A 425 11.44 67.00 3.76
CA THR A 425 11.27 68.41 4.17
C THR A 425 9.78 68.79 4.14
N GLU A 426 9.43 70.04 4.47
CA GLU A 426 8.09 70.63 4.28
C GLU A 426 6.93 69.94 5.04
N ASN A 427 6.83 70.22 6.35
CA ASN A 427 5.57 70.18 7.12
C ASN A 427 5.77 70.85 8.50
N LYS A 428 6.01 72.17 8.53
CA LYS A 428 6.25 72.92 9.79
C LYS A 428 5.79 74.38 9.85
N GLU A 429 5.20 74.94 8.79
CA GLU A 429 5.11 76.40 8.62
C GLU A 429 3.74 76.92 8.14
N VAL A 430 2.67 76.12 8.26
CA VAL A 430 1.31 76.49 7.79
C VAL A 430 0.24 76.24 8.86
N GLN A 431 0.59 76.33 10.16
CA GLN A 431 -0.38 76.12 11.25
C GLN A 431 -0.09 76.92 12.54
N THR A 432 0.30 78.20 12.40
CA THR A 432 0.46 79.15 13.52
C THR A 432 -0.44 80.39 13.42
N ASP A 433 -0.88 80.77 12.22
CA ASP A 433 -1.33 82.16 11.97
C ASP A 433 -2.84 82.37 12.21
N LEU A 434 -3.58 81.32 12.58
CA LEU A 434 -5.02 81.34 12.84
C LEU A 434 -5.39 81.43 14.34
N CYS A 435 -4.51 82.04 15.14
CA CYS A 435 -4.73 82.23 16.58
C CYS A 435 -4.37 83.64 17.12
N GLN A 436 -4.16 84.63 16.25
CA GLN A 436 -3.83 86.02 16.66
C GLN A 436 -4.95 87.05 16.54
N GLU A 437 -6.16 86.68 16.09
CA GLU A 437 -7.32 87.58 16.03
C GLU A 437 -8.40 87.27 17.08
N ASN A 438 -8.09 87.45 18.38
CA ASN A 438 -9.14 87.81 19.36
C ASN A 438 -8.62 88.51 20.63
N ALA A 439 -7.71 89.48 20.49
CA ALA A 439 -7.12 90.22 21.60
C ALA A 439 -8.06 91.28 22.24
N GLN A 440 -9.39 91.07 22.24
CA GLN A 440 -10.33 92.08 22.75
C GLN A 440 -11.67 91.54 23.28
N SER A 441 -11.63 90.50 24.11
CA SER A 441 -12.75 90.15 25.01
C SER A 441 -12.27 89.98 26.46
N LYS A 442 -13.02 90.50 27.43
CA LYS A 442 -12.78 90.28 28.86
C LYS A 442 -13.28 88.89 29.28
N VAL A 443 -12.56 87.86 28.86
CA VAL A 443 -12.81 86.47 29.28
C VAL A 443 -12.40 86.30 30.75
N CYS A 444 -13.15 85.48 31.49
CA CYS A 444 -12.83 85.15 32.87
C CYS A 444 -11.46 84.44 32.97
N PRO A 445 -10.57 84.80 33.92
CA PRO A 445 -9.27 84.15 34.07
C PRO A 445 -9.33 82.63 34.21
N ASN A 446 -10.38 82.10 34.85
CA ASN A 446 -10.63 80.66 34.97
C ASN A 446 -10.76 79.99 33.59
N CYS A 447 -11.57 80.58 32.70
CA CYS A 447 -11.85 80.03 31.38
C CYS A 447 -10.64 80.03 30.44
N GLN A 448 -9.71 80.97 30.61
CA GLN A 448 -8.47 80.93 29.82
C GLN A 448 -7.55 79.79 30.29
N VAL A 449 -7.41 79.58 31.61
CA VAL A 449 -6.66 78.43 32.15
C VAL A 449 -7.32 77.10 31.72
N GLU A 450 -8.65 77.01 31.78
CA GLU A 450 -9.41 75.86 31.27
C GLU A 450 -9.16 75.60 29.78
N CYS A 451 -9.14 76.63 28.93
CA CYS A 451 -8.76 76.50 27.52
C CYS A 451 -7.31 76.04 27.32
N GLU A 452 -6.37 76.44 28.17
CA GLU A 452 -4.97 76.01 28.08
C GLU A 452 -4.78 74.56 28.57
N THR A 453 -5.49 74.13 29.62
CA THR A 453 -5.51 72.72 30.04
C THR A 453 -6.18 71.82 28.99
N LEU A 454 -7.31 72.24 28.41
CA LEU A 454 -7.98 71.49 27.33
C LEU A 454 -7.09 71.37 26.09
N LYS A 455 -6.40 72.44 25.67
CA LYS A 455 -5.40 72.37 24.58
C LYS A 455 -4.29 71.36 24.90
N LYS A 456 -3.82 71.31 26.15
CA LYS A 456 -2.79 70.37 26.59
C LYS A 456 -3.30 68.92 26.56
N GLU A 457 -4.50 68.65 27.08
CA GLU A 457 -5.15 67.33 27.03
C GLU A 457 -5.39 66.85 25.59
N ILE A 458 -5.78 67.75 24.68
CA ILE A 458 -5.91 67.46 23.24
C ILE A 458 -4.54 67.06 22.65
N CYS A 459 -3.46 67.79 22.98
CA CYS A 459 -2.11 67.43 22.53
C CYS A 459 -1.62 66.09 23.11
N GLU A 460 -1.87 65.81 24.40
CA GLU A 460 -1.45 64.56 25.05
C GLU A 460 -2.27 63.35 24.54
N THR A 461 -3.57 63.52 24.28
CA THR A 461 -4.42 62.47 23.67
C THR A 461 -4.06 62.20 22.21
N LEU A 462 -3.75 63.23 21.41
CA LEU A 462 -3.25 63.07 20.04
C LEU A 462 -1.90 62.31 20.01
N GLN A 463 -0.95 62.66 20.87
CA GLN A 463 0.31 61.92 21.00
C GLN A 463 0.11 60.46 21.42
N CYS A 464 -0.88 60.21 22.29
CA CYS A 464 -1.26 58.84 22.66
C CYS A 464 -1.81 58.06 21.45
N LEU A 465 -2.72 58.66 20.69
CA LEU A 465 -3.31 58.06 19.48
C LEU A 465 -2.25 57.75 18.42
N ASP A 466 -1.35 58.68 18.11
CA ASP A 466 -0.26 58.44 17.14
C ASP A 466 0.72 57.36 17.61
N LYS A 467 0.99 57.27 18.91
CA LYS A 467 1.78 56.17 19.49
C LYS A 467 1.09 54.81 19.32
N GLN A 468 -0.24 54.74 19.32
CA GLN A 468 -0.96 53.49 19.00
C GLN A 468 -1.03 53.24 17.48
N ARG A 469 -1.24 54.26 16.65
CA ARG A 469 -1.20 54.16 15.17
C ARG A 469 0.16 53.63 14.69
N SER A 470 1.26 54.13 15.25
CA SER A 470 2.63 53.68 14.94
C SER A 470 2.88 52.21 15.30
N LYS A 471 2.42 51.76 16.48
CA LYS A 471 2.46 50.33 16.86
C LYS A 471 1.64 49.47 15.90
N TYR A 472 0.42 49.88 15.58
CA TYR A 472 -0.45 49.14 14.65
C TYR A 472 0.18 49.05 13.25
N HIS A 473 0.74 50.15 12.73
CA HIS A 473 1.45 50.16 11.45
C HIS A 473 2.67 49.24 11.46
N THR A 474 3.43 49.23 12.56
CA THR A 474 4.60 48.34 12.71
C THR A 474 4.17 46.87 12.79
N ALA A 475 3.05 46.56 13.45
CA ALA A 475 2.48 45.21 13.50
C ALA A 475 1.93 44.78 12.13
N ARG A 476 1.31 45.70 11.36
CA ARG A 476 0.80 45.48 10.00
C ARG A 476 1.94 45.11 9.04
N GLU A 477 3.01 45.90 8.97
CA GLU A 477 4.11 45.61 8.05
C GLU A 477 4.86 44.33 8.47
N LYS A 478 5.03 44.06 9.77
CA LYS A 478 5.53 42.76 10.26
C LYS A 478 4.60 41.58 9.94
N HIS A 479 3.32 41.79 9.63
CA HIS A 479 2.43 40.73 9.16
C HIS A 479 2.50 40.57 7.64
N LYS A 480 2.51 41.69 6.90
CA LYS A 480 2.69 41.74 5.45
C LYS A 480 4.00 41.07 5.00
N GLU A 481 5.11 41.33 5.67
CA GLU A 481 6.40 40.68 5.35
C GLU A 481 6.39 39.17 5.67
N ARG A 482 5.71 38.74 6.74
CA ARG A 482 5.50 37.31 7.01
C ARG A 482 4.63 36.64 5.94
N LEU A 483 3.64 37.34 5.38
CA LEU A 483 2.87 36.87 4.23
C LEU A 483 3.75 36.80 2.96
N ARG A 484 4.61 37.79 2.71
CA ARG A 484 5.54 37.80 1.57
C ARG A 484 6.51 36.61 1.63
N LEU A 485 7.11 36.37 2.79
CA LEU A 485 8.00 35.23 3.03
C LEU A 485 7.28 33.89 2.92
N ALA A 486 6.08 33.76 3.51
CA ALA A 486 5.28 32.54 3.38
C ALA A 486 4.90 32.26 1.92
N LYS A 487 4.47 33.28 1.17
CA LYS A 487 4.18 33.14 -0.27
C LYS A 487 5.43 32.71 -1.04
N GLN A 488 6.58 33.35 -0.80
CA GLN A 488 7.82 33.00 -1.47
C GLN A 488 8.21 31.52 -1.25
N VAL A 489 8.08 31.01 -0.03
CA VAL A 489 8.32 29.58 0.27
C VAL A 489 7.35 28.67 -0.49
N PHE A 490 6.06 29.02 -0.60
CA PHE A 490 5.11 28.25 -1.41
C PHE A 490 5.41 28.34 -2.91
N ASP A 491 5.76 29.53 -3.43
CA ASP A 491 6.12 29.74 -4.83
C ASP A 491 7.37 28.91 -5.21
N ASP A 492 8.37 28.85 -4.32
CA ASP A 492 9.63 28.11 -4.55
C ASP A 492 9.46 26.58 -4.37
N GLU A 493 8.71 26.12 -3.37
CA GLU A 493 8.32 24.71 -3.19
C GLU A 493 7.48 24.18 -4.37
N THR A 494 6.61 25.03 -4.95
CA THR A 494 5.80 24.64 -6.12
C THR A 494 6.68 24.43 -7.35
N LYS A 495 7.63 25.35 -7.64
CA LYS A 495 8.61 25.17 -8.73
C LYS A 495 9.41 23.87 -8.58
N TRP A 496 9.88 23.58 -7.36
CA TRP A 496 10.64 22.36 -7.09
C TRP A 496 9.82 21.10 -7.37
N ARG A 497 8.52 21.10 -7.03
CA ARG A 497 7.61 20.00 -7.38
C ARG A 497 7.37 19.91 -8.88
N ASP A 498 7.15 21.03 -9.57
CA ASP A 498 6.98 21.05 -11.04
C ASP A 498 8.23 20.53 -11.77
N GLU A 499 9.43 20.84 -11.28
CA GLU A 499 10.70 20.34 -11.80
C GLU A 499 10.88 18.84 -11.50
N ARG A 500 10.54 18.38 -10.28
CA ARG A 500 10.59 16.96 -9.92
C ARG A 500 9.58 16.12 -10.69
N ILE A 501 8.39 16.65 -10.96
CA ILE A 501 7.37 16.01 -11.81
C ILE A 501 7.90 15.84 -13.23
N LYS A 502 8.46 16.88 -13.85
CA LYS A 502 9.03 16.80 -15.21
C LYS A 502 10.18 15.79 -15.33
N SER A 503 11.02 15.67 -14.29
CA SER A 503 12.02 14.59 -14.20
C SER A 503 11.35 13.22 -14.19
N LEU A 504 10.37 13.00 -13.31
CA LEU A 504 9.66 11.71 -13.24
C LEU A 504 8.90 11.37 -14.53
N GLU A 505 8.30 12.35 -15.21
CA GLU A 505 7.64 12.17 -16.51
C GLU A 505 8.64 11.76 -17.62
N HIS A 506 9.82 12.38 -17.65
CA HIS A 506 10.92 12.02 -18.54
C HIS A 506 11.42 10.59 -18.25
N ASP A 507 11.66 10.26 -16.98
CA ASP A 507 12.20 8.97 -16.57
C ASP A 507 11.19 7.84 -16.82
N LEU A 508 9.90 8.09 -16.59
CA LEU A 508 8.80 7.20 -16.99
C LEU A 508 8.73 7.00 -18.52
N SER A 509 8.98 8.05 -19.30
CA SER A 509 9.04 7.97 -20.77
C SER A 509 10.18 7.06 -21.25
N LEU A 510 11.38 7.19 -20.66
CA LEU A 510 12.52 6.33 -20.93
C LEU A 510 12.24 4.87 -20.55
N CYS A 511 11.71 4.61 -19.36
CA CYS A 511 11.34 3.27 -18.90
C CYS A 511 10.27 2.64 -19.80
N SER A 512 9.24 3.40 -20.19
CA SER A 512 8.19 2.96 -21.12
C SER A 512 8.77 2.58 -22.49
N HIS A 513 9.68 3.40 -23.04
CA HIS A 513 10.35 3.11 -24.30
C HIS A 513 11.28 1.88 -24.23
N SER A 514 11.97 1.67 -23.10
CA SER A 514 12.78 0.47 -22.87
C SER A 514 11.92 -0.80 -22.79
N LEU A 515 10.83 -0.76 -22.01
CA LEU A 515 9.88 -1.86 -21.87
C LEU A 515 9.17 -2.20 -23.20
N ALA A 516 8.88 -1.19 -24.04
CA ALA A 516 8.33 -1.40 -25.38
C ALA A 516 9.29 -2.20 -26.28
N LYS A 517 10.60 -1.86 -26.26
CA LYS A 517 11.64 -2.62 -26.98
C LYS A 517 11.84 -4.02 -26.42
N GLU A 518 11.82 -4.19 -25.10
CA GLU A 518 11.92 -5.50 -24.47
C GLU A 518 10.77 -6.42 -24.89
N ARG A 519 9.53 -5.90 -24.92
CA ARG A 519 8.36 -6.62 -25.44
C ARG A 519 8.51 -6.99 -26.92
N GLU A 520 9.07 -6.12 -27.76
CA GLU A 520 9.38 -6.41 -29.16
C GLU A 520 10.41 -7.55 -29.29
N PHE A 521 11.51 -7.49 -28.53
CA PHE A 521 12.52 -8.57 -28.48
C PHE A 521 11.92 -9.91 -28.01
N VAL A 522 11.12 -9.91 -26.94
CA VAL A 522 10.43 -11.11 -26.45
C VAL A 522 9.50 -11.69 -27.51
N LEU A 523 8.74 -10.84 -28.22
CA LEU A 523 7.85 -11.29 -29.29
C LEU A 523 8.62 -11.89 -30.48
N CYS A 524 9.74 -11.29 -30.88
CA CYS A 524 10.63 -11.87 -31.90
C CYS A 524 11.22 -13.22 -31.48
N ILE A 525 11.65 -13.35 -30.21
CA ILE A 525 12.19 -14.61 -29.67
C ILE A 525 11.10 -15.69 -29.62
N SER A 526 9.89 -15.37 -29.15
CA SER A 526 8.76 -16.30 -29.11
C SER A 526 8.38 -16.80 -30.51
N LEU A 527 8.26 -15.90 -31.49
CA LEU A 527 7.94 -16.28 -32.88
C LEU A 527 9.03 -17.14 -33.53
N GLN A 528 10.31 -16.89 -33.22
CA GLN A 528 11.41 -17.75 -33.67
C GLN A 528 11.41 -19.11 -32.95
N ASN A 529 11.03 -19.16 -31.66
CA ASN A 529 10.88 -20.41 -30.91
C ASN A 529 9.71 -21.25 -31.44
N GLU A 530 8.57 -20.64 -31.77
CA GLU A 530 7.44 -21.32 -32.42
C GLU A 530 7.86 -21.94 -33.76
N LYS A 531 8.59 -21.19 -34.59
CA LYS A 531 9.15 -21.68 -35.86
C LYS A 531 10.08 -22.87 -35.65
N LEU A 532 11.02 -22.78 -34.70
CA LEU A 532 11.92 -23.89 -34.36
C LEU A 532 11.18 -25.11 -33.78
N LEU A 533 10.05 -24.91 -33.10
CA LEU A 533 9.19 -26.00 -32.62
C LEU A 533 8.38 -26.65 -33.75
N VAL A 534 8.00 -25.91 -34.80
CA VAL A 534 7.44 -26.48 -36.04
C VAL A 534 8.50 -27.30 -36.77
N GLU A 535 9.65 -26.72 -37.08
CA GLU A 535 10.77 -27.41 -37.76
C GLU A 535 11.20 -28.68 -37.01
N LYS A 536 11.25 -28.63 -35.67
CA LYS A 536 11.52 -29.81 -34.83
C LYS A 536 10.46 -30.91 -34.97
N ARG A 537 9.17 -30.56 -35.11
CA ARG A 537 8.10 -31.55 -35.28
C ARG A 537 8.18 -32.21 -36.66
N GLU A 538 8.36 -31.41 -37.71
CA GLU A 538 8.52 -31.88 -39.09
C GLU A 538 9.72 -32.85 -39.23
N LEU A 539 10.88 -32.50 -38.66
CA LEU A 539 12.08 -33.36 -38.67
C LEU A 539 11.90 -34.65 -37.84
N LEU A 540 11.06 -34.65 -36.80
CA LEU A 540 10.73 -35.86 -36.04
C LEU A 540 9.76 -36.77 -36.82
N GLU A 541 8.85 -36.20 -37.59
CA GLU A 541 7.94 -36.94 -38.48
C GLU A 541 8.68 -37.57 -39.66
N GLU A 542 9.61 -36.85 -40.31
CA GLU A 542 10.47 -37.43 -41.35
C GLU A 542 11.35 -38.57 -40.80
N LEU A 543 11.84 -38.43 -39.56
CA LEU A 543 12.65 -39.46 -38.91
C LEU A 543 11.85 -40.74 -38.61
N THR A 544 10.62 -40.62 -38.07
CA THR A 544 9.77 -41.80 -37.81
C THR A 544 9.29 -42.44 -39.10
N GLU A 545 8.98 -41.67 -40.13
CA GLU A 545 8.73 -42.19 -41.48
C GLU A 545 9.92 -43.00 -42.00
N GLU A 546 11.15 -42.49 -41.92
CA GLU A 546 12.33 -43.24 -42.39
C GLU A 546 12.65 -44.46 -41.53
N GLU A 547 12.38 -44.44 -40.23
CA GLU A 547 12.43 -45.64 -39.40
C GLU A 547 11.38 -46.68 -39.83
N HIS A 548 10.15 -46.26 -40.10
CA HIS A 548 9.09 -47.14 -40.61
C HIS A 548 9.43 -47.69 -42.01
N LYS A 549 10.01 -46.87 -42.90
CA LYS A 549 10.52 -47.28 -44.22
C LYS A 549 11.70 -48.28 -44.08
N LYS A 550 12.53 -48.18 -43.04
CA LYS A 550 13.61 -49.18 -42.76
C LYS A 550 13.03 -50.48 -42.20
N ASN A 551 12.16 -50.40 -41.20
CA ASN A 551 11.56 -51.57 -40.55
C ASN A 551 10.67 -52.39 -41.50
N THR A 552 9.94 -51.73 -42.41
CA THR A 552 9.20 -52.42 -43.49
C THR A 552 10.14 -53.08 -44.51
N LYS A 553 11.23 -52.42 -44.94
CA LYS A 553 12.27 -53.04 -45.81
C LYS A 553 12.90 -54.28 -45.15
N LEU A 554 13.24 -54.21 -43.86
CA LEU A 554 13.76 -55.35 -43.10
C LEU A 554 12.73 -56.49 -42.98
N THR A 555 11.47 -56.17 -42.68
CA THR A 555 10.37 -57.15 -42.60
C THR A 555 10.14 -57.84 -43.95
N ALA A 556 10.23 -57.10 -45.07
CA ALA A 556 10.12 -57.64 -46.42
C ALA A 556 11.31 -58.54 -46.81
N ALA A 557 12.53 -58.20 -46.36
CA ALA A 557 13.71 -59.06 -46.55
C ALA A 557 13.60 -60.37 -45.77
N LEU A 558 13.15 -60.31 -44.51
CA LEU A 558 12.90 -61.49 -43.67
C LEU A 558 11.76 -62.36 -44.22
N SER A 559 10.66 -61.77 -44.66
CA SER A 559 9.54 -62.52 -45.25
C SER A 559 9.94 -63.18 -46.56
N LYS A 560 10.71 -62.50 -47.42
CA LYS A 560 11.31 -63.10 -48.61
C LYS A 560 12.21 -64.28 -48.26
N SER A 561 13.17 -64.11 -47.34
CA SER A 561 14.07 -65.21 -46.93
C SER A 561 13.30 -66.42 -46.40
N ARG A 562 12.17 -66.22 -45.73
CA ARG A 562 11.29 -67.31 -45.28
C ARG A 562 10.53 -67.97 -46.44
N VAL A 563 10.10 -67.21 -47.45
CA VAL A 563 9.50 -67.78 -48.68
C VAL A 563 10.55 -68.59 -49.46
N ASP A 564 11.75 -68.05 -49.66
CA ASP A 564 12.87 -68.73 -50.33
C ASP A 564 13.20 -70.07 -49.62
N PHE A 565 13.21 -70.09 -48.27
CA PHE A 565 13.36 -71.30 -47.46
C PHE A 565 12.21 -72.30 -47.66
N LEU A 566 10.95 -71.84 -47.54
CA LEU A 566 9.77 -72.69 -47.71
C LEU A 566 9.63 -73.23 -49.15
N GLU A 567 10.16 -72.53 -50.15
CA GLU A 567 10.21 -73.03 -51.53
C GLU A 567 11.28 -74.11 -51.71
N MET A 568 12.44 -73.99 -51.05
CA MET A 568 13.44 -75.08 -51.00
C MET A 568 12.90 -76.30 -50.25
N GLU A 569 12.25 -76.10 -49.11
CA GLU A 569 11.62 -77.19 -48.34
C GLU A 569 10.51 -77.88 -49.14
N ASN A 570 9.64 -77.13 -49.83
CA ASN A 570 8.63 -77.70 -50.73
C ASN A 570 9.26 -78.46 -51.92
N LYS A 571 10.37 -77.99 -52.49
CA LYS A 571 11.11 -78.73 -53.52
C LYS A 571 11.67 -80.04 -52.98
N GLU A 572 12.30 -80.01 -51.81
CA GLU A 572 12.82 -81.22 -51.18
C GLU A 572 11.68 -82.20 -50.82
N MET A 573 10.58 -81.71 -50.25
CA MET A 573 9.38 -82.52 -49.98
C MET A 573 8.74 -83.08 -51.26
N GLY A 574 8.72 -82.31 -52.35
CA GLY A 574 8.31 -82.77 -53.68
C GLY A 574 9.21 -83.92 -54.18
N HIS A 575 10.52 -83.82 -54.02
CA HIS A 575 11.45 -84.92 -54.29
C HIS A 575 11.22 -86.13 -53.36
N ARG A 576 10.98 -85.91 -52.06
CA ARG A 576 10.64 -86.97 -51.09
C ARG A 576 9.33 -87.68 -51.44
N ILE A 577 8.34 -87.00 -52.01
CA ILE A 577 7.05 -87.56 -52.45
C ILE A 577 7.16 -88.26 -53.81
N ALA A 578 7.97 -87.73 -54.73
CA ALA A 578 8.25 -88.37 -56.02
C ALA A 578 8.97 -89.73 -55.85
N HIS A 579 9.79 -89.89 -54.81
CA HIS A 579 10.56 -91.11 -54.55
C HIS A 579 9.68 -92.37 -54.33
N PRO A 580 8.68 -92.40 -53.43
CA PRO A 580 7.73 -93.51 -53.32
C PRO A 580 6.73 -93.55 -54.49
N SER A 581 6.38 -92.42 -55.11
CA SER A 581 5.49 -92.41 -56.29
C SER A 581 6.08 -93.21 -57.46
N ASN A 582 7.38 -92.99 -57.77
CA ASN A 582 8.13 -93.80 -58.74
C ASN A 582 8.22 -95.29 -58.36
N HIS A 583 8.05 -95.62 -57.08
CA HIS A 583 8.07 -97.00 -56.59
C HIS A 583 6.67 -97.65 -56.67
N LEU A 584 5.59 -96.86 -56.56
CA LEU A 584 4.20 -97.29 -56.72
C LEU A 584 3.79 -97.40 -58.18
N GLU A 585 4.19 -96.48 -59.07
CA GLU A 585 3.91 -96.61 -60.52
C GLU A 585 4.54 -97.88 -61.10
N ARG A 586 5.78 -98.21 -60.70
CA ARG A 586 6.44 -99.47 -61.10
C ARG A 586 5.71 -100.71 -60.56
N SER A 587 5.09 -100.63 -59.38
CA SER A 587 4.24 -101.72 -58.86
C SER A 587 2.92 -101.83 -59.63
N LEU A 588 2.27 -100.70 -59.96
CA LEU A 588 0.97 -100.64 -60.62
C LEU A 588 1.02 -101.01 -62.11
N GLN A 589 2.16 -100.82 -62.79
CA GLN A 589 2.35 -101.20 -64.19
C GLN A 589 2.39 -102.73 -64.45
N THR A 590 2.34 -103.57 -63.42
CA THR A 590 2.45 -105.04 -63.55
C THR A 590 1.08 -105.76 -63.60
N SER A 591 -0.06 -105.04 -63.54
CA SER A 591 -1.41 -105.62 -63.64
C SER A 591 -2.33 -104.77 -64.51
N GLN A 592 -2.90 -105.37 -65.58
CA GLN A 592 -3.70 -104.68 -66.60
C GLN A 592 -5.17 -104.38 -66.19
N PRO A 593 -5.87 -103.47 -66.90
CA PRO A 593 -6.99 -102.71 -66.35
C PRO A 593 -8.39 -103.15 -66.83
N LEU A 594 -9.42 -102.51 -66.25
CA LEU A 594 -10.77 -102.40 -66.85
C LEU A 594 -11.34 -100.97 -66.66
N HIS A 595 -12.03 -100.50 -67.69
CA HIS A 595 -12.78 -99.24 -67.83
C HIS A 595 -14.29 -99.49 -67.50
N PRO A 596 -15.25 -98.51 -67.60
CA PRO A 596 -15.16 -97.04 -67.78
C PRO A 596 -16.16 -96.21 -66.90
N THR A 597 -16.27 -94.90 -67.19
CA THR A 597 -17.47 -94.00 -67.04
C THR A 597 -17.94 -93.56 -65.63
N GLU A 598 -17.96 -92.23 -65.37
CA GLU A 598 -19.18 -91.39 -65.47
C GLU A 598 -18.90 -89.89 -65.19
N GLU A 599 -19.67 -89.02 -65.83
CA GLU A 599 -19.89 -87.59 -65.53
C GLU A 599 -21.42 -87.43 -65.25
N PRO A 600 -21.97 -86.30 -64.72
CA PRO A 600 -21.35 -85.09 -64.17
C PRO A 600 -22.00 -84.65 -62.82
N ARG A 601 -21.64 -83.46 -62.28
CA ARG A 601 -22.62 -82.40 -61.90
C ARG A 601 -22.00 -81.09 -61.39
N LYS A 602 -22.79 -80.01 -61.44
CA LYS A 602 -22.45 -78.65 -61.00
C LYS A 602 -23.11 -78.30 -59.66
N THR A 603 -22.34 -77.73 -58.75
CA THR A 603 -22.73 -76.66 -57.81
C THR A 603 -21.55 -75.67 -57.79
N SER A 604 -21.67 -74.35 -57.92
CA SER A 604 -22.72 -73.38 -57.56
C SER A 604 -22.85 -73.12 -56.06
N GLN A 605 -21.90 -72.38 -55.51
CA GLN A 605 -22.12 -71.48 -54.39
C GLN A 605 -21.20 -70.25 -54.48
N GLN A 606 -21.60 -69.18 -53.80
CA GLN A 606 -21.16 -67.78 -53.96
C GLN A 606 -21.39 -67.09 -52.60
N ILE A 607 -20.80 -65.89 -52.38
CA ILE A 607 -21.10 -64.99 -51.23
C ILE A 607 -20.50 -65.48 -49.89
N PRO A 608 -20.14 -64.62 -48.89
CA PRO A 608 -19.95 -63.16 -48.86
C PRO A 608 -18.51 -62.72 -48.53
N ALA A 609 -18.29 -61.40 -48.49
CA ALA A 609 -17.27 -60.79 -47.63
C ALA A 609 -17.89 -60.44 -46.26
N SER A 610 -17.10 -60.49 -45.18
CA SER A 610 -17.48 -59.93 -43.88
C SER A 610 -16.25 -59.42 -43.13
N LEU A 611 -16.34 -58.18 -42.60
CA LEU A 611 -15.38 -57.66 -41.64
C LEU A 611 -15.65 -58.25 -40.26
N PRO A 612 -14.63 -58.38 -39.40
CA PRO A 612 -14.76 -58.17 -37.97
C PRO A 612 -14.56 -56.67 -37.66
N GLU A 613 -15.61 -55.98 -37.22
CA GLU A 613 -15.40 -54.75 -36.44
C GLU A 613 -14.71 -55.13 -35.13
N PHE A 614 -13.68 -54.37 -34.73
CA PHE A 614 -13.16 -54.37 -33.36
C PHE A 614 -13.13 -52.94 -32.84
N ALA A 615 -13.65 -52.74 -31.64
CA ALA A 615 -14.07 -51.43 -31.16
C ALA A 615 -12.90 -50.48 -30.87
N LEU A 616 -12.92 -49.29 -31.47
CA LEU A 616 -12.24 -48.12 -30.93
C LEU A 616 -13.19 -47.39 -29.96
N ARG A 617 -12.73 -47.24 -28.71
CA ARG A 617 -13.50 -46.60 -27.62
C ARG A 617 -12.64 -45.56 -26.91
N VAL A 618 -12.52 -44.38 -27.49
CA VAL A 618 -12.08 -43.14 -26.81
C VAL A 618 -12.95 -41.99 -27.32
N MET A 619 -13.26 -41.05 -26.42
CA MET A 619 -14.01 -39.81 -26.65
C MET A 619 -13.15 -38.62 -26.15
N PRO A 620 -13.68 -37.39 -26.23
CA PRO A 620 -13.30 -36.37 -27.20
C PRO A 620 -12.06 -35.54 -26.81
N SER A 621 -11.62 -34.66 -27.71
CA SER A 621 -10.80 -33.51 -27.35
C SER A 621 -11.68 -32.29 -27.07
N GLU A 622 -11.49 -31.68 -25.90
CA GLU A 622 -11.80 -30.28 -25.63
C GLU A 622 -10.57 -29.65 -24.94
N VAL A 623 -10.40 -28.34 -25.09
CA VAL A 623 -9.19 -27.53 -24.82
C VAL A 623 -8.05 -27.78 -25.81
#